data_AF-A0A1Y1KYI5-F1
#
_entry.id   AF-A0A1Y1KYI5-F1
#
_cell.length_a   1.000
_cell.length_b   1.000
_cell.length_c   1.000
_cell.angle_alpha   90.00
_cell.angle_beta   90.00
_cell.angle_gamma   90.00
#
_symmetry.space_group_name_H-M   'P 1'
#
loop_
_entity.id
_entity.type
_entity.pdbx_description
1 polymer ?
#
loop_
_entity_poly.entity_id
_entity_poly.type
_entity_poly.pdbx_seq_one_letter_code
_entity_poly.pdbx_strand_id
1 'polypeptide(L)'
;SMIAELSMASGGRYHVHLLVQVKEDGKHPIWADHEAYLKRINETIPKEFQGLATLWTETQMLALYQGIYDLWTRGPDLPVHGVYRGLSMAMQHFAYLHPEYDY
;
A
#
# COMPACT_ATOMS: atom_id res chain seq x y z
N SER A 1 11.56 -2.27 20.42
CA SER A 1 11.20 -1.65 19.11
C SER A 1 9.90 -0.93 19.37
N MET A 2 9.81 0.36 19.03
CA MET A 2 8.67 1.22 19.39
C MET A 2 7.31 0.62 18.97
N ILE A 3 7.27 -0.14 17.87
CA ILE A 3 6.06 -0.84 17.41
C ILE A 3 5.67 -1.98 18.35
N ALA A 4 6.63 -2.81 18.77
CA ALA A 4 6.38 -3.89 19.72
C ALA A 4 5.91 -3.33 21.07
N GLU A 5 6.49 -2.22 21.51
CA GLU A 5 6.08 -1.50 22.72
C GLU A 5 4.65 -0.94 22.58
N LEU A 6 4.26 -0.41 21.42
CA LEU A 6 2.89 0.06 21.15
C LEU A 6 1.87 -1.10 21.11
N SER A 7 2.19 -2.20 20.42
CA SER A 7 1.33 -3.40 20.39
C SER A 7 1.16 -4.02 21.78
N MET A 8 2.21 -4.03 22.61
CA MET A 8 2.14 -4.51 23.99
C MET A 8 1.41 -3.54 24.92
N ALA A 9 1.68 -2.23 24.83
CA ALA A 9 1.05 -1.22 25.69
C ALA A 9 -0.45 -1.06 25.42
N SER A 10 -0.90 -1.32 24.19
CA SER A 10 -2.32 -1.33 23.85
C SER A 10 -3.05 -2.62 24.27
N GLY A 11 -2.33 -3.63 24.77
CA GLY A 11 -2.90 -4.95 25.08
C GLY A 11 -3.34 -5.72 23.83
N GLY A 12 -2.68 -5.51 22.69
CA GLY A 12 -3.01 -6.17 21.42
C GLY A 12 -4.26 -5.64 20.71
N ARG A 13 -4.79 -4.48 21.13
CA ARG A 13 -6.05 -3.93 20.58
C ARG A 13 -5.91 -3.30 19.20
N TYR A 14 -4.70 -3.00 18.75
CA TYR A 14 -4.45 -2.34 17.48
C TYR A 14 -3.33 -3.03 16.71
N HIS A 15 -3.57 -3.27 15.43
CA HIS A 15 -2.53 -3.65 14.46
C HIS A 15 -2.11 -2.41 13.67
N VAL A 16 -0.80 -2.29 13.44
CA VAL A 16 -0.22 -1.19 12.66
C VAL A 16 0.16 -1.73 11.28
N HIS A 17 -0.31 -1.08 10.23
CA HIS A 17 0.04 -1.38 8.84
C HIS A 17 0.59 -0.14 8.16
N LEU A 18 1.61 -0.34 7.32
CA LEU A 18 2.23 0.69 6.49
C LEU A 18 1.86 0.41 5.04
N LEU A 19 1.00 1.25 4.44
CA LEU A 19 0.71 1.19 3.02
C LEU A 19 1.73 2.01 2.25
N VAL A 20 2.65 1.33 1.56
CA VAL A 20 3.81 1.96 0.91
C VAL A 20 3.65 1.93 -0.60
N GLN A 21 3.59 3.11 -1.22
CA GLN A 21 3.54 3.19 -2.67
C GLN A 21 4.92 2.87 -3.26
N VAL A 22 4.96 1.97 -4.24
CA VAL A 22 6.13 1.80 -5.11
C VAL A 22 5.99 2.69 -6.34
N LYS A 23 6.95 3.59 -6.52
CA LYS A 23 7.07 4.40 -7.74
C LYS A 23 7.80 3.63 -8.84
N GLU A 24 7.65 4.09 -10.08
CA GLU A 24 8.24 3.46 -11.27
C GLU A 24 7.86 1.97 -11.39
N ASP A 25 6.59 1.64 -11.15
CA ASP A 25 6.08 0.27 -11.09
C ASP A 25 6.20 -0.52 -12.41
N GLY A 26 6.36 0.16 -13.56
CA GLY A 26 6.77 -0.48 -14.80
C GLY A 26 8.15 -1.17 -14.74
N LYS A 27 9.07 -0.69 -13.89
CA LYS A 27 10.36 -1.36 -13.60
C LYS A 27 10.25 -2.37 -12.45
N HIS A 28 9.14 -2.35 -11.73
CA HIS A 28 8.94 -3.05 -10.46
C HIS A 28 7.54 -3.65 -10.42
N PRO A 29 7.31 -4.76 -11.14
CA PRO A 29 5.97 -5.33 -11.35
C PRO A 29 5.49 -6.10 -10.12
N ILE A 30 5.54 -5.48 -8.94
CA ILE A 30 5.24 -6.09 -7.64
C ILE A 30 3.82 -6.62 -7.49
N TRP A 31 2.89 -6.16 -8.33
CA TRP A 31 1.50 -6.60 -8.33
C TRP A 31 1.26 -7.81 -9.26
N ALA A 32 2.16 -8.06 -10.21
CA ALA A 32 2.07 -9.16 -11.18
C ALA A 32 3.04 -10.31 -10.87
N ASP A 33 4.08 -10.07 -10.07
CA ASP A 33 5.11 -11.04 -9.70
C ASP A 33 5.40 -11.00 -8.20
N HIS A 34 5.13 -12.12 -7.53
CA HIS A 34 5.34 -12.28 -6.10
C HIS A 34 6.82 -12.28 -5.70
N GLU A 35 7.72 -12.81 -6.53
CA GLU A 35 9.15 -12.78 -6.23
C GLU A 35 9.67 -11.35 -6.30
N ALA A 36 9.23 -10.58 -7.31
CA ALA A 36 9.52 -9.15 -7.41
C ALA A 36 8.99 -8.36 -6.20
N TYR A 37 7.81 -8.70 -5.68
CA TYR A 37 7.24 -8.12 -4.46
C TYR A 37 8.15 -8.37 -3.24
N LEU A 38 8.50 -9.62 -2.98
CA LEU A 38 9.32 -10.00 -1.83
C LEU A 38 10.72 -9.38 -1.92
N LYS A 39 11.33 -9.42 -3.11
CA LYS A 39 12.62 -8.77 -3.37
C LYS A 39 12.55 -7.29 -3.05
N ARG A 40 11.51 -6.60 -3.52
CA ARG A 40 11.32 -5.18 -3.25
C ARG A 40 11.20 -4.90 -1.75
N ILE A 41 10.36 -5.64 -1.02
CA ILE A 41 10.24 -5.48 0.44
C ILE A 41 11.62 -5.60 1.10
N ASN A 42 12.38 -6.65 0.76
CA ASN A 42 13.68 -6.91 1.36
C ASN A 42 14.72 -5.84 1.06
N GLU A 43 14.68 -5.23 -0.13
CA GLU A 43 15.62 -4.22 -0.57
C GLU A 43 15.28 -2.80 -0.07
N THR A 44 13.99 -2.48 0.12
CA THR A 44 13.58 -1.09 0.42
C THR A 44 13.01 -0.86 1.81
N ILE A 45 12.49 -1.90 2.46
CA ILE A 45 11.85 -1.75 3.76
C ILE A 45 12.82 -2.22 4.86
N PRO A 46 13.12 -1.40 5.87
CA PRO A 46 13.93 -1.82 7.00
C PRO A 46 13.33 -3.07 7.67
N LYS A 47 14.19 -3.97 8.16
CA LYS A 47 13.80 -5.32 8.61
C LYS A 47 12.68 -5.29 9.65
N GLU A 48 12.69 -4.32 10.55
CA GLU A 48 11.70 -4.13 11.61
C GLU A 48 10.30 -3.77 11.10
N PHE A 49 10.17 -3.26 9.87
CA PHE A 49 8.91 -2.85 9.26
C PHE A 49 8.41 -3.82 8.18
N GLN A 50 9.22 -4.80 7.76
CA GLN A 50 8.87 -5.70 6.65
C GLN A 50 7.56 -6.46 6.90
N GLY A 51 7.31 -6.88 8.15
CA GLY A 51 6.08 -7.56 8.54
C GLY A 51 4.84 -6.66 8.67
N LEU A 52 5.01 -5.33 8.53
CA LEU A 52 3.93 -4.33 8.63
C LEU A 52 3.67 -3.64 7.29
N ALA A 53 4.57 -3.80 6.32
CA ALA A 53 4.51 -3.10 5.06
C ALA A 53 3.68 -3.87 4.04
N THR A 54 2.65 -3.22 3.53
CA THR A 54 1.92 -3.66 2.33
C THR A 54 2.26 -2.71 1.19
N LEU A 55 2.86 -3.25 0.14
CA LEU A 55 3.20 -2.44 -1.04
C LEU A 55 2.00 -2.31 -1.97
N TRP A 56 1.85 -1.14 -2.58
CA TRP A 56 0.85 -0.88 -3.61
C TRP A 56 1.42 -0.01 -4.73
N THR A 57 0.79 -0.02 -5.91
CA THR A 57 1.22 0.82 -7.04
C THR A 57 0.08 1.59 -7.68
N GLU A 58 0.42 2.64 -8.41
CA GLU A 58 -0.56 3.43 -9.17
C GLU A 58 -1.21 2.58 -10.28
N THR A 59 -0.43 1.77 -11.01
CA THR A 59 -0.97 0.88 -12.05
C THR A 59 -1.92 -0.16 -11.46
N GLN A 60 -1.63 -0.69 -10.27
CA GLN A 60 -2.54 -1.59 -9.57
C GLN A 60 -3.87 -0.90 -9.23
N MET A 61 -3.83 0.34 -8.73
CA MET A 61 -5.05 1.09 -8.42
C MET A 61 -5.84 1.42 -9.69
N LEU A 62 -5.16 1.78 -10.79
CA LEU A 62 -5.80 1.96 -12.10
C LEU A 62 -6.50 0.68 -12.58
N ALA A 63 -5.88 -0.48 -12.39
CA ALA A 63 -6.44 -1.76 -12.81
C ALA A 63 -7.65 -2.19 -11.98
N LEU A 64 -7.67 -1.88 -10.68
CA LEU A 64 -8.76 -2.25 -9.76
C LEU A 64 -9.93 -1.26 -9.80
N TYR A 65 -9.65 0.03 -9.90
CA TYR A 65 -10.65 1.11 -9.86
C TYR A 65 -10.94 1.64 -11.26
N GLN A 66 -11.21 0.72 -12.18
CA GLN A 66 -11.60 1.06 -13.55
C GLN A 66 -12.88 1.93 -13.53
N GLY A 67 -12.90 2.97 -14.36
CA GLY A 67 -14.04 3.90 -14.45
C GLY A 67 -13.91 5.14 -13.56
N ILE A 68 -12.84 5.28 -12.78
CA ILE A 68 -12.48 6.56 -12.18
C ILE A 68 -11.66 7.36 -13.19
N TYR A 69 -12.32 8.31 -13.84
CA TYR A 69 -11.67 9.18 -14.83
C TYR A 69 -10.88 10.29 -14.15
N ASP A 70 -9.65 10.49 -14.62
CA ASP A 70 -8.89 11.65 -14.20
C ASP A 70 -9.35 12.89 -14.98
N LEU A 71 -9.93 13.84 -14.26
CA LEU A 71 -10.33 15.13 -14.79
C LEU A 71 -9.20 16.17 -14.67
N TRP A 72 -8.01 15.77 -14.20
CA TRP A 72 -6.84 16.63 -14.00
C TRP A 72 -7.13 17.90 -13.19
N THR A 73 -8.07 17.83 -12.24
CA THR A 73 -8.50 18.98 -11.41
C THR A 73 -7.34 19.60 -10.61
N ARG A 74 -6.22 18.88 -10.46
CA ARG A 74 -4.99 19.32 -9.79
C ARG A 74 -3.76 19.32 -10.72
N GLY A 75 -3.94 19.15 -12.03
CA GLY A 75 -2.87 19.09 -13.04
C GLY A 75 -2.39 17.67 -13.38
N PRO A 76 -1.60 17.51 -14.47
CA PRO A 76 -1.15 16.21 -14.99
C PRO A 76 -0.23 15.42 -14.05
N ASP A 77 0.42 16.11 -13.11
CA ASP A 77 1.40 15.52 -12.20
C ASP A 77 0.77 14.91 -10.93
N LEU A 78 -0.55 15.03 -10.77
CA LEU A 78 -1.29 14.53 -9.61
C LEU A 78 -2.43 13.60 -10.04
N PRO A 79 -2.09 12.44 -10.63
CA PRO A 79 -3.08 11.53 -11.15
C PRO A 79 -4.03 11.01 -10.07
N VAL A 80 -5.28 10.73 -10.43
CA VAL A 80 -6.33 10.29 -9.51
C VAL A 80 -5.99 8.98 -8.78
N HIS A 81 -5.20 8.11 -9.42
CA HIS A 81 -4.73 6.84 -8.87
C HIS A 81 -3.38 6.97 -8.15
N GLY A 82 -2.72 8.14 -8.25
CA GLY A 82 -1.42 8.38 -7.63
C GLY A 82 -1.50 8.70 -6.14
N VAL A 83 -0.35 8.78 -5.46
CA VAL A 83 -0.25 8.94 -3.99
C VAL A 83 -1.05 10.07 -3.38
N TYR A 84 -1.33 11.14 -4.12
CA TYR A 84 -2.07 12.27 -3.57
C TYR A 84 -3.57 11.96 -3.42
N ARG A 85 -4.14 11.13 -4.31
CA ARG A 85 -5.60 10.92 -4.41
C ARG A 85 -6.00 9.45 -4.28
N GLY A 86 -5.12 8.53 -4.66
CA GLY A 86 -5.31 7.09 -4.61
C GLY A 86 -5.08 6.44 -3.24
N LEU A 87 -4.72 7.20 -2.19
CA LEU A 87 -4.51 6.62 -0.86
C LEU A 87 -5.76 5.90 -0.32
N SER A 88 -6.95 6.47 -0.54
CA SER A 88 -8.20 5.82 -0.15
C SER A 88 -8.44 4.53 -0.93
N MET A 89 -8.03 4.46 -2.20
CA MET A 89 -8.13 3.25 -3.02
C MET A 89 -7.22 2.14 -2.49
N ALA A 90 -5.97 2.48 -2.15
CA ALA A 90 -5.03 1.54 -1.55
C ALA A 90 -5.52 1.03 -0.19
N MET A 91 -6.08 1.92 0.64
CA MET A 91 -6.66 1.55 1.94
C MET A 91 -7.90 0.66 1.80
N GLN A 92 -8.80 0.96 0.87
CA GLN A 92 -9.96 0.11 0.57
C GLN A 92 -9.54 -1.27 0.05
N HIS A 93 -8.53 -1.32 -0.82
CA HIS A 93 -8.01 -2.59 -1.33
C HIS A 93 -7.34 -3.41 -0.22
N PHE A 94 -6.58 -2.76 0.65
CA PHE A 94 -6.03 -3.39 1.86
C PHE A 94 -7.15 -3.98 2.73
N ALA A 95 -8.18 -3.19 3.06
CA ALA A 95 -9.30 -3.69 3.86
C ALA A 95 -9.99 -4.91 3.20
N TYR A 96 -10.19 -4.88 1.88
CA TYR A 96 -10.75 -6.00 1.13
C TYR A 96 -9.91 -7.29 1.23
N LEU A 97 -8.58 -7.15 1.28
CA LEU A 97 -7.66 -8.30 1.42
C LEU A 97 -7.50 -8.79 2.87
N HIS A 98 -7.96 -8.01 3.84
CA HIS A 98 -7.82 -8.28 5.27
C HIS A 98 -9.19 -8.36 5.97
N PRO A 99 -10.05 -9.33 5.61
CA PRO A 99 -11.38 -9.49 6.20
C PRO A 99 -11.33 -9.82 7.70
N GLU A 100 -10.18 -10.21 8.24
CA GLU A 100 -9.98 -10.37 9.67
C GLU A 100 -10.21 -9.09 10.49
N TYR A 101 -10.27 -7.92 9.84
CA TYR A 101 -10.58 -6.63 10.48
C TYR A 101 -12.04 -6.19 10.36
N ASP A 102 -12.93 -6.99 9.76
CA ASP A 102 -14.32 -6.57 9.54
C ASP A 102 -15.15 -6.44 10.83
N TYR A 103 -14.70 -6.98 11.98
CA TYR A 103 -15.42 -6.93 13.28
C TYR A 103 -14.50 -6.96 14.51
#